data_AF-A0A3M6UA26-F1
#
_entry.id   AF-A0A3M6UA26-F1
#
_cell.length_a   1.000
_cell.length_b   1.000
_cell.length_c   1.000
_cell.angle_alpha   90.00
_cell.angle_beta   90.00
_cell.angle_gamma   90.00
#
_symmetry.space_group_name_H-M   'P 1'
#
loop_
_entity.id
_entity.type
_entity.pdbx_description
1 polymer ?
#
loop_
_entity_poly.entity_id
_entity_poly.type
_entity_poly.pdbx_seq_one_letter_code
_entity_poly.pdbx_strand_id
1 'polypeptide(L)'
;MAANESLSVNFNNLRDLYMKFELAEGICLPVLSVLTVSTNILLLIAIWKDPEKNFRSPTTYFLIGLAIADLLTGMSTEPFFAVYHIMNFQSGGKPIPRVVTKLYNIGQSISTVTISSSYLIILGLSISQYIAIKWPHKYKVLITRNRVIEVQRRRSYRKSDNQKGTVRGKSENLQRQFVIVTFYLAAILLISALPHIAIQFVWLYVALSEEGLYYTFMALRVRDLLLFLKVALDAFIYAWRLPSYRKALKRSINHSRRDSKSSVEVKG
;
A
#
# COMPACT_ATOMS: atom_id res chain seq x y z
N MET A 1 -6.53 5.10 52.17
CA MET A 1 -5.17 5.56 51.81
C MET A 1 -4.49 4.54 50.87
N ALA A 2 -4.29 3.29 51.31
CA ALA A 2 -3.69 2.22 50.48
C ALA A 2 -4.37 1.96 49.12
N ALA A 3 -5.71 2.03 49.04
CA ALA A 3 -6.44 1.84 47.77
C ALA A 3 -6.24 2.99 46.76
N ASN A 4 -5.95 4.21 47.25
CA ASN A 4 -5.70 5.36 46.38
C ASN A 4 -4.25 5.35 45.88
N GLU A 5 -3.33 4.88 46.71
CA GLU A 5 -1.94 4.64 46.34
C GLU A 5 -1.81 3.53 45.29
N SER A 6 -2.47 2.38 45.48
CA SER A 6 -2.43 1.28 44.50
C SER A 6 -3.00 1.68 43.13
N LEU A 7 -4.09 2.46 43.12
CA LEU A 7 -4.69 2.99 41.90
C LEU A 7 -3.72 3.97 41.19
N SER A 8 -3.09 4.88 41.95
CA SER A 8 -2.12 5.83 41.38
C SER A 8 -0.89 5.13 40.77
N VAL A 9 -0.42 4.04 41.39
CA VAL A 9 0.69 3.23 40.88
C VAL A 9 0.29 2.54 39.57
N ASN A 10 -0.92 1.98 39.49
CA ASN A 10 -1.42 1.36 38.26
C ASN A 10 -1.51 2.36 37.10
N PHE A 11 -2.02 3.57 37.34
CA PHE A 11 -2.07 4.62 36.33
C PHE A 11 -0.70 5.05 35.83
N ASN A 12 0.27 5.21 36.73
CA ASN A 12 1.64 5.55 36.36
C ASN A 12 2.29 4.45 35.50
N ASN A 13 2.05 3.18 35.84
CA ASN A 13 2.54 2.04 35.06
C ASN A 13 1.89 1.98 33.65
N LEU A 14 0.58 2.21 33.56
CA LEU A 14 -0.14 2.26 32.28
C LEU A 14 0.36 3.40 31.40
N ARG A 15 0.58 4.57 31.99
CA ARG A 15 1.15 5.72 31.28
C ARG A 15 2.54 5.40 30.76
N ASP A 16 3.44 4.85 31.59
CA ASP A 16 4.79 4.47 31.16
C ASP A 16 4.76 3.45 30.02
N LEU A 17 3.88 2.44 30.12
CA LEU A 17 3.68 1.46 29.05
C LEU A 17 3.21 2.14 27.76
N TYR A 18 2.25 3.06 27.84
CA TYR A 18 1.75 3.80 26.68
C TYR A 18 2.86 4.62 26.02
N MET A 19 3.67 5.31 26.81
CA MET A 19 4.81 6.09 26.31
C MET A 19 5.82 5.21 25.57
N LYS A 20 6.03 3.96 26.02
CA LYS A 20 6.88 2.98 25.30
C LYS A 20 6.30 2.57 23.95
N PHE A 21 4.99 2.33 23.86
CA PHE A 21 4.32 2.05 22.57
C PHE A 21 4.43 3.23 21.61
N GLU A 22 4.21 4.45 22.12
CA GLU A 22 4.33 5.66 21.32
C GLU A 22 5.76 5.89 20.81
N LEU A 23 6.77 5.65 21.64
CA LEU A 23 8.18 5.71 21.21
C LEU A 23 8.50 4.63 20.16
N ALA A 24 8.05 3.40 20.38
CA ALA A 24 8.28 2.30 19.44
C ALA A 24 7.69 2.61 18.06
N GLU A 25 6.47 3.17 18.02
CA GLU A 25 5.86 3.65 16.78
C GLU A 25 6.69 4.78 16.16
N GLY A 26 7.10 5.78 16.94
CA GLY A 26 7.93 6.88 16.48
C GLY A 26 9.26 6.46 15.85
N ILE A 27 9.85 5.34 16.30
CA ILE A 27 11.08 4.75 15.74
C ILE A 27 10.79 3.89 14.49
N CYS A 28 9.66 3.19 14.45
CA CYS A 28 9.27 2.33 13.32
C CYS A 28 8.82 3.15 12.09
N LEU A 29 8.14 4.27 12.29
CA LEU A 29 7.58 5.09 11.21
C LEU A 29 8.62 5.61 10.19
N PRO A 30 9.81 6.10 10.57
CA PRO A 30 10.85 6.47 9.61
C PRO A 30 11.30 5.30 8.73
N VAL A 31 11.40 4.10 9.30
CA VAL A 31 11.77 2.88 8.55
C VAL A 31 10.68 2.50 7.57
N LEU A 32 9.41 2.55 8.03
CA LEU A 32 8.25 2.34 7.17
C LEU A 32 8.20 3.38 6.05
N SER A 33 8.52 4.65 6.33
CA SER A 33 8.48 5.74 5.35
C SER A 33 9.40 5.49 4.18
N VAL A 34 10.65 5.09 4.45
CA VAL A 34 11.61 4.70 3.41
C VAL A 34 11.09 3.51 2.61
N LEU A 35 10.50 2.53 3.28
CA LEU A 35 9.96 1.35 2.64
C LEU A 35 8.76 1.71 1.75
N THR A 36 7.76 2.43 2.25
CA THR A 36 6.58 2.92 1.54
C THR A 36 6.98 3.71 0.30
N VAL A 37 7.91 4.67 0.44
CA VAL A 37 8.35 5.49 -0.69
C VAL A 37 9.08 4.65 -1.73
N SER A 38 10.00 3.79 -1.30
CA SER A 38 10.79 2.96 -2.23
C SER A 38 9.91 1.97 -2.99
N THR A 39 8.98 1.28 -2.34
CA THR A 39 8.10 0.28 -2.98
C THR A 39 7.15 0.94 -3.98
N ASN A 40 6.60 2.11 -3.64
CA ASN A 40 5.68 2.84 -4.52
C ASN A 40 6.38 3.50 -5.72
N ILE A 41 7.57 4.07 -5.55
CA ILE A 41 8.39 4.55 -6.68
C ILE A 41 8.70 3.39 -7.63
N LEU A 42 9.13 2.25 -7.08
CA LEU A 42 9.44 1.05 -7.87
C LEU A 42 8.21 0.53 -8.64
N LEU A 43 7.03 0.56 -8.02
CA LEU A 43 5.77 0.21 -8.68
C LEU A 43 5.49 1.13 -9.87
N LEU A 44 5.61 2.46 -9.70
CA LEU A 44 5.41 3.42 -10.78
C LEU A 44 6.42 3.24 -11.91
N ILE A 45 7.70 3.02 -11.59
CA ILE A 45 8.73 2.73 -12.60
C ILE A 45 8.40 1.44 -13.36
N ALA A 46 7.92 0.40 -12.66
CA ALA A 46 7.55 -0.86 -13.29
C ALA A 46 6.36 -0.71 -14.25
N ILE A 47 5.37 0.12 -13.89
CA ILE A 47 4.23 0.45 -14.75
C ILE A 47 4.70 1.28 -15.95
N TRP A 48 5.55 2.29 -15.74
CA TRP A 48 6.03 3.19 -16.79
C TRP A 48 6.95 2.48 -17.80
N LYS A 49 7.82 1.58 -17.33
CA LYS A 49 8.78 0.84 -18.15
C LYS A 49 8.16 -0.41 -18.79
N ASP A 50 6.86 -0.66 -18.64
CA ASP A 50 6.21 -1.82 -19.24
C ASP A 50 6.16 -1.70 -20.78
N PRO A 51 6.92 -2.53 -21.52
CA PRO A 51 7.07 -2.38 -22.97
C PRO A 51 5.91 -3.02 -23.75
N GLU A 52 5.05 -3.81 -23.12
CA GLU A 52 3.98 -4.54 -23.81
C GLU A 52 2.65 -3.79 -23.92
N LYS A 53 2.51 -2.61 -23.28
CA LYS A 53 1.24 -1.86 -23.21
C LYS A 53 0.06 -2.72 -22.69
N ASN A 54 0.34 -3.83 -22.01
CA ASN A 54 -0.66 -4.78 -21.51
C ASN A 54 -1.41 -4.26 -20.27
N PHE A 55 -0.88 -3.20 -19.64
CA PHE A 55 -1.49 -2.50 -18.50
C PHE A 55 -2.49 -1.40 -18.91
N ARG A 56 -2.99 -1.36 -20.15
CA ARG A 56 -4.12 -0.45 -20.50
C ARG A 56 -5.46 -1.02 -20.02
N SER A 57 -5.52 -1.52 -18.80
CA SER A 57 -6.76 -1.91 -18.13
C SER A 57 -7.16 -0.82 -17.13
N PRO A 58 -8.47 -0.65 -16.85
CA PRO A 58 -8.94 0.29 -15.83
C PRO A 58 -8.20 0.14 -14.49
N THR A 59 -7.84 -1.10 -14.13
CA THR A 59 -7.05 -1.45 -12.93
C THR A 59 -5.74 -0.68 -12.83
N THR A 60 -5.02 -0.44 -13.93
CA THR A 60 -3.73 0.24 -13.87
C THR A 60 -3.84 1.71 -13.50
N TYR A 61 -4.90 2.41 -13.94
CA TYR A 61 -5.13 3.79 -13.52
C TYR A 61 -5.42 3.89 -12.02
N PHE A 62 -6.15 2.92 -11.46
CA PHE A 62 -6.34 2.83 -10.01
C PHE A 62 -5.03 2.58 -9.27
N LEU A 63 -4.14 1.72 -9.80
CA LEU A 63 -2.82 1.47 -9.20
C LEU A 63 -1.91 2.69 -9.22
N ILE A 64 -1.92 3.48 -10.30
CA ILE A 64 -1.15 4.73 -10.37
C ILE A 64 -1.66 5.73 -9.33
N GLY A 65 -2.98 5.90 -9.22
CA GLY A 65 -3.59 6.76 -8.21
C GLY A 65 -3.25 6.32 -6.78
N LEU A 66 -3.32 5.02 -6.51
CA LEU A 66 -2.94 4.44 -5.22
C LEU A 66 -1.47 4.73 -4.90
N ALA A 67 -0.56 4.46 -5.84
CA ALA A 67 0.87 4.69 -5.62
C ALA A 67 1.21 6.16 -5.35
N ILE A 68 0.51 7.11 -5.98
CA ILE A 68 0.70 8.54 -5.71
C ILE A 68 0.22 8.91 -4.30
N ALA A 69 -0.93 8.37 -3.86
CA ALA A 69 -1.45 8.60 -2.51
C ALA A 69 -0.53 8.01 -1.43
N ASP A 70 0.00 6.80 -1.68
CA ASP A 70 0.92 6.13 -0.77
C ASP A 70 2.28 6.86 -0.70
N LEU A 71 2.76 7.43 -1.81
CA LEU A 71 3.96 8.30 -1.81
C LEU A 71 3.76 9.56 -0.98
N LEU A 72 2.59 10.21 -1.10
CA LEU A 72 2.28 11.38 -0.28
C LEU A 72 2.28 11.02 1.21
N THR A 73 1.77 9.84 1.55
CA THR A 73 1.72 9.31 2.92
C THR A 73 3.13 9.04 3.45
N GLY A 74 3.95 8.31 2.70
CA GLY A 74 5.32 7.99 3.10
C GLY A 74 6.23 9.22 3.18
N MET A 75 6.04 10.24 2.33
CA MET A 75 6.86 11.45 2.34
C MET A 75 6.45 12.50 3.39
N SER A 76 5.16 12.57 3.75
CA SER A 76 4.64 13.63 4.62
C SER A 76 4.06 13.07 5.91
N THR A 77 3.06 12.20 5.81
CA THR A 77 2.30 11.71 6.97
C THR A 77 3.16 10.92 7.95
N GLU A 78 3.91 9.93 7.47
CA GLU A 78 4.72 9.05 8.32
C GLU A 78 5.83 9.84 9.06
N PRO A 79 6.59 10.75 8.43
CA PRO A 79 7.54 11.63 9.13
C PRO A 79 6.88 12.58 10.14
N PHE A 80 5.72 13.16 9.82
CA PHE A 80 5.02 14.06 10.75
C PHE A 80 4.62 13.33 12.04
N PHE A 81 4.17 12.09 11.90
CA PHE A 81 3.83 11.24 13.03
C PHE A 81 5.06 10.84 13.83
N ALA A 82 6.15 10.43 13.15
CA ALA A 82 7.40 10.07 13.80
C ALA A 82 7.94 11.23 14.67
N VAL A 83 7.99 12.44 14.13
CA VAL A 83 8.45 13.63 14.86
C VAL A 83 7.54 13.90 16.06
N TYR A 84 6.22 13.86 15.87
CA TYR A 84 5.27 14.11 16.96
C TYR A 84 5.44 13.09 18.10
N HIS A 85 5.51 11.79 17.81
CA HIS A 85 5.61 10.74 18.83
C HIS A 85 6.93 10.77 19.58
N ILE A 86 8.05 10.98 18.89
CA ILE A 86 9.38 11.13 19.53
C ILE A 86 9.39 12.37 20.43
N MET A 87 8.86 13.50 19.95
CA MET A 87 8.81 14.73 20.74
C MET A 87 7.85 14.62 21.93
N ASN A 88 6.72 13.93 21.80
CA ASN A 88 5.80 13.69 22.90
C ASN A 88 6.49 12.87 24.00
N PHE A 89 7.24 11.84 23.61
CA PHE A 89 8.04 11.04 24.54
C PHE A 89 9.08 11.87 25.29
N GLN A 90 9.90 12.63 24.56
CA GLN A 90 10.95 13.47 25.14
C GLN A 90 10.41 14.61 26.00
N SER A 91 9.24 15.14 25.67
CA SER A 91 8.63 16.27 26.39
C SER A 91 8.07 15.87 27.75
N GLY A 92 7.81 14.57 28.00
CA GLY A 92 7.34 14.07 29.29
C GLY A 92 6.00 14.67 29.75
N GLY A 93 5.19 15.16 28.81
CA GLY A 93 3.93 15.88 29.08
C GLY A 93 4.03 17.41 29.01
N LYS A 94 5.20 17.99 28.72
CA LYS A 94 5.32 19.41 28.37
C LYS A 94 4.64 19.69 27.01
N PRO A 95 4.10 20.90 26.81
CA PRO A 95 3.44 21.26 25.56
C PRO A 95 4.41 21.21 24.37
N ILE A 96 4.03 20.46 23.34
CA ILE A 96 4.77 20.34 22.08
C ILE A 96 4.61 21.63 21.26
N PRO A 97 5.61 22.07 20.46
CA PRO A 97 5.47 23.23 19.59
C PRO A 97 4.26 23.14 18.66
N ARG A 98 3.51 24.26 18.54
CA ARG A 98 2.27 24.34 17.75
C ARG A 98 2.43 23.89 16.30
N VAL A 99 3.60 24.10 15.70
CA VAL A 99 3.89 23.68 14.32
C VAL A 99 3.83 22.17 14.19
N VAL A 100 4.43 21.43 15.13
CA VAL A 100 4.47 19.97 15.12
C VAL A 100 3.08 19.37 15.34
N THR A 101 2.30 19.93 16.28
CA THR A 101 0.90 19.53 16.49
C THR A 101 0.04 19.79 15.25
N LYS A 102 0.23 20.92 14.56
CA LYS A 102 -0.49 21.20 13.29
C LYS A 102 -0.12 20.20 12.20
N LEU A 103 1.17 19.89 12.03
CA LEU A 103 1.63 18.90 11.06
C LEU A 103 1.05 17.51 11.36
N TYR A 104 1.00 17.11 12.63
CA TYR A 104 0.35 15.88 13.06
C TYR A 104 -1.14 15.85 12.68
N ASN A 105 -1.89 16.91 12.92
CA ASN A 105 -3.32 16.99 12.57
C ASN A 105 -3.56 16.94 11.05
N ILE A 106 -2.69 17.58 10.27
CA ILE A 106 -2.71 17.50 8.81
C ILE A 106 -2.43 16.06 8.37
N GLY A 107 -1.39 15.44 8.93
CA GLY A 107 -1.05 14.03 8.69
C GLY A 107 -2.21 13.09 9.00
N GLN A 108 -2.94 13.31 10.10
CA GLN A 108 -4.13 12.52 10.45
C GLN A 108 -5.23 12.61 9.40
N SER A 109 -5.46 13.80 8.86
CA SER A 109 -6.45 14.01 7.81
C SER A 109 -6.04 13.29 6.51
N ILE A 110 -4.77 13.42 6.11
CA ILE A 110 -4.22 12.74 4.93
C ILE A 110 -4.31 11.21 5.11
N SER A 111 -3.86 10.70 6.26
CA SER A 111 -3.88 9.27 6.59
C SER A 111 -5.29 8.69 6.47
N THR A 112 -6.28 9.37 7.05
CA THR A 112 -7.69 8.94 7.01
C THR A 112 -8.21 8.86 5.58
N VAL A 113 -7.88 9.85 4.74
CA VAL A 113 -8.28 9.87 3.33
C VAL A 113 -7.58 8.78 2.53
N THR A 114 -6.27 8.59 2.70
CA THR A 114 -5.49 7.55 2.00
C THR A 114 -5.99 6.15 2.36
N ILE A 115 -6.17 5.85 3.65
CA ILE A 115 -6.65 4.54 4.12
C ILE A 115 -8.05 4.26 3.55
N SER A 116 -8.95 5.24 3.62
CA SER A 116 -10.31 5.12 3.06
C SER A 116 -10.28 4.88 1.55
N SER A 117 -9.41 5.59 0.84
CA SER A 117 -9.24 5.42 -0.62
C SER A 117 -8.66 4.04 -0.96
N SER A 118 -7.66 3.57 -0.22
CA SER A 118 -7.06 2.24 -0.41
C SER A 118 -8.09 1.13 -0.22
N TYR A 119 -8.95 1.21 0.80
CA TYR A 119 -10.04 0.25 0.99
C TYR A 119 -11.04 0.26 -0.16
N LEU A 120 -11.45 1.43 -0.64
CA LEU A 120 -12.37 1.53 -1.78
C LEU A 120 -11.73 1.01 -3.07
N ILE A 121 -10.44 1.29 -3.29
CA ILE A 121 -9.69 0.81 -4.47
C ILE A 121 -9.61 -0.72 -4.45
N ILE A 122 -9.20 -1.33 -3.34
CA ILE A 122 -9.09 -2.79 -3.22
C ILE A 122 -10.46 -3.46 -3.32
N LEU A 123 -11.51 -2.86 -2.75
CA LEU A 123 -12.88 -3.34 -2.89
C LEU A 123 -13.34 -3.28 -4.35
N GLY A 124 -13.12 -2.15 -5.03
CA GLY A 124 -13.43 -1.97 -6.45
C GLY A 124 -12.68 -2.96 -7.33
N LEU A 125 -11.40 -3.22 -7.03
CA LEU A 125 -10.61 -4.25 -7.69
C LEU A 125 -11.19 -5.64 -7.46
N SER A 126 -11.58 -5.96 -6.22
CA SER A 126 -12.23 -7.23 -5.87
C SER A 126 -13.52 -7.46 -6.66
N ILE A 127 -14.37 -6.45 -6.75
CA ILE A 127 -15.60 -6.50 -7.56
C ILE A 127 -15.25 -6.66 -9.05
N SER A 128 -14.27 -5.90 -9.56
CA SER A 128 -13.87 -5.97 -10.97
C SER A 128 -13.39 -7.37 -11.36
N GLN A 129 -12.61 -8.03 -10.50
CA GLN A 129 -12.13 -9.39 -10.72
C GLN A 129 -13.27 -10.41 -10.58
N TYR A 130 -14.17 -10.23 -9.62
CA TYR A 130 -15.34 -11.09 -9.46
C TYR A 130 -16.22 -11.08 -10.72
N ILE A 131 -16.49 -9.90 -11.29
CA ILE A 131 -17.25 -9.76 -12.55
C ILE A 131 -16.49 -10.41 -13.71
N ALA A 132 -15.17 -10.24 -13.81
CA ALA A 132 -14.36 -10.85 -14.86
C ALA A 132 -14.41 -12.39 -14.84
N ILE A 133 -14.50 -13.00 -13.66
CA ILE A 133 -14.61 -14.46 -13.48
C ILE A 133 -16.02 -14.95 -13.81
N LYS A 134 -17.05 -14.30 -13.28
CA LYS A 134 -18.44 -14.77 -13.38
C LYS A 134 -19.08 -14.45 -14.75
N TRP A 135 -18.66 -13.37 -15.41
CA TRP A 135 -19.23 -12.89 -16.68
C TRP A 135 -18.15 -12.66 -17.76
N PRO A 136 -17.47 -13.71 -18.23
CA PRO A 136 -16.38 -13.59 -19.21
C PRO A 136 -16.83 -13.00 -20.56
N HIS A 137 -18.14 -13.09 -20.88
CA HIS A 137 -18.69 -12.67 -22.16
C HIS A 137 -18.90 -11.14 -22.28
N LYS A 138 -19.18 -10.41 -21.19
CA LYS A 138 -19.32 -8.93 -21.22
C LYS A 138 -17.97 -8.20 -21.27
N TYR A 139 -16.92 -8.80 -20.68
CA TYR A 139 -15.57 -8.24 -20.72
C TYR A 139 -14.97 -8.21 -22.14
N LYS A 140 -15.25 -9.26 -22.95
CA LYS A 140 -14.83 -9.31 -24.35
C LYS A 140 -15.56 -8.29 -25.24
N VAL A 141 -16.81 -7.96 -24.96
CA VAL A 141 -17.60 -7.04 -25.81
C VAL A 141 -17.21 -5.57 -25.58
N LEU A 142 -16.84 -5.19 -24.35
CA LEU A 142 -16.39 -3.83 -24.03
C LEU A 142 -15.06 -3.43 -24.70
N ILE A 143 -14.16 -4.39 -24.94
CA ILE A 143 -12.84 -4.13 -25.54
C ILE A 143 -12.88 -4.28 -27.08
N THR A 144 -13.92 -4.90 -27.64
CA THR A 144 -13.97 -5.25 -29.06
C THR A 144 -15.03 -4.45 -29.84
N ARG A 145 -15.23 -3.15 -29.53
CA ARG A 145 -16.15 -2.26 -30.26
C ARG A 145 -15.55 -1.71 -31.58
N ASN A 146 -14.66 -2.45 -32.24
CA ASN A 146 -14.09 -2.09 -33.55
C ASN A 146 -13.87 -3.34 -34.42
N ARG A 147 -14.93 -4.10 -34.72
CA ARG A 147 -14.89 -5.15 -35.76
C ARG A 147 -15.90 -4.87 -36.86
N VAL A 148 -15.48 -4.06 -37.84
CA VAL A 148 -16.03 -4.05 -39.20
C VAL A 148 -14.88 -4.24 -40.22
N ILE A 149 -13.91 -5.12 -39.93
CA ILE A 149 -12.82 -5.48 -40.88
C ILE A 149 -12.49 -6.99 -40.79
N GLU A 150 -13.49 -7.85 -40.60
CA GLU A 150 -13.28 -9.31 -40.48
C GLU A 150 -13.28 -10.03 -41.84
N VAL A 151 -13.71 -9.38 -42.94
CA VAL A 151 -13.94 -10.10 -44.21
C VAL A 151 -12.68 -10.26 -45.07
N GLN A 152 -11.65 -9.40 -44.92
CA GLN A 152 -10.46 -9.46 -45.78
C GLN A 152 -9.28 -10.28 -45.23
N ARG A 153 -9.31 -10.69 -43.95
CA ARG A 153 -8.11 -11.24 -43.27
C ARG A 153 -7.91 -12.74 -43.40
N ARG A 154 -8.74 -13.50 -44.14
CA ARG A 154 -8.72 -14.97 -44.06
C ARG A 154 -7.43 -15.65 -44.58
N ARG A 155 -6.62 -15.01 -45.43
CA ARG A 155 -5.37 -15.62 -45.94
C ARG A 155 -4.10 -15.29 -45.12
N SER A 156 -4.08 -14.19 -44.37
CA SER A 156 -2.98 -13.88 -43.42
C SER A 156 -3.19 -14.51 -42.03
N TYR A 157 -4.30 -15.20 -41.79
CA TYR A 157 -4.69 -15.73 -40.47
C TYR A 157 -3.90 -16.99 -40.05
N ARG A 158 -3.36 -17.79 -40.98
CA ARG A 158 -2.71 -19.07 -40.67
C ARG A 158 -1.32 -18.93 -40.02
N LYS A 159 -0.58 -17.83 -40.28
CA LYS A 159 0.68 -17.50 -39.56
C LYS A 159 0.41 -16.70 -38.27
N SER A 160 -0.79 -16.12 -38.14
CA SER A 160 -1.24 -15.35 -36.98
C SER A 160 -1.88 -16.22 -35.89
N ASP A 161 -2.23 -17.48 -36.16
CA ASP A 161 -2.90 -18.35 -35.18
C ASP A 161 -1.96 -18.83 -34.05
N ASN A 162 -0.70 -19.17 -34.38
CA ASN A 162 0.33 -19.44 -33.38
C ASN A 162 0.67 -18.19 -32.53
N GLN A 163 0.56 -16.99 -33.13
CA GLN A 163 0.81 -15.71 -32.46
C GLN A 163 -0.41 -15.24 -31.64
N LYS A 164 -1.63 -15.55 -32.07
CA LYS A 164 -2.88 -15.29 -31.34
C LYS A 164 -3.06 -16.24 -30.17
N GLY A 165 -2.71 -17.52 -30.32
CA GLY A 165 -2.71 -18.49 -29.23
C GLY A 165 -1.73 -18.09 -28.13
N THR A 166 -0.52 -17.67 -28.48
CA THR A 166 0.48 -17.18 -27.51
C THR A 166 0.09 -15.85 -26.87
N VAL A 167 -0.45 -14.88 -27.63
CA VAL A 167 -0.90 -13.58 -27.07
C VAL A 167 -2.13 -13.76 -26.18
N ARG A 168 -3.09 -14.61 -26.57
CA ARG A 168 -4.28 -14.92 -25.76
C ARG A 168 -3.91 -15.67 -24.48
N GLY A 169 -3.08 -16.70 -24.57
CA GLY A 169 -2.59 -17.43 -23.40
C GLY A 169 -1.78 -16.55 -22.45
N LYS A 170 -1.02 -15.57 -22.98
CA LYS A 170 -0.30 -14.59 -22.17
C LYS A 170 -1.22 -13.61 -21.44
N SER A 171 -2.29 -13.15 -22.10
CA SER A 171 -3.32 -12.29 -21.49
C SER A 171 -4.13 -13.03 -20.42
N GLU A 172 -4.54 -14.27 -20.69
CA GLU A 172 -5.26 -15.14 -19.73
C GLU A 172 -4.37 -15.44 -18.49
N ASN A 173 -3.07 -15.71 -18.70
CA ASN A 173 -2.11 -15.87 -17.61
C ASN A 173 -1.94 -14.58 -16.78
N LEU A 174 -1.87 -13.42 -17.42
CA LEU A 174 -1.78 -12.14 -16.72
C LEU A 174 -3.05 -11.86 -15.89
N GLN A 175 -4.24 -12.14 -16.44
CA GLN A 175 -5.52 -12.02 -15.73
C GLN A 175 -5.59 -12.95 -14.51
N ARG A 176 -5.21 -14.23 -14.65
CA ARG A 176 -5.18 -15.18 -13.52
C ARG A 176 -4.24 -14.70 -12.42
N GLN A 177 -3.13 -14.04 -12.79
CA GLN A 177 -2.22 -13.43 -11.83
C GLN A 177 -2.91 -12.25 -11.10
N PHE A 178 -3.60 -11.34 -11.80
CA PHE A 178 -4.34 -10.26 -11.15
C PHE A 178 -5.43 -10.74 -10.18
N VAL A 179 -6.15 -11.81 -10.51
CA VAL A 179 -7.19 -12.39 -9.64
C VAL A 179 -6.62 -12.85 -8.30
N ILE A 180 -5.53 -13.61 -8.33
CA ILE A 180 -4.90 -14.11 -7.11
C ILE A 180 -4.33 -12.92 -6.28
N VAL A 181 -3.83 -11.84 -6.91
CA VAL A 181 -3.36 -10.65 -6.15
C VAL A 181 -4.52 -10.07 -5.38
N THR A 182 -5.64 -9.94 -6.07
CA THR A 182 -6.85 -9.36 -5.51
C THR A 182 -7.35 -10.18 -4.32
N PHE A 183 -7.21 -11.51 -4.35
CA PHE A 183 -7.50 -12.35 -3.19
C PHE A 183 -6.54 -12.10 -2.00
N TYR A 184 -5.23 -11.99 -2.25
CA TYR A 184 -4.27 -11.63 -1.20
C TYR A 184 -4.53 -10.24 -0.61
N LEU A 185 -4.81 -9.25 -1.45
CA LEU A 185 -5.11 -7.89 -1.01
C LEU A 185 -6.44 -7.80 -0.28
N ALA A 186 -7.44 -8.58 -0.69
CA ALA A 186 -8.70 -8.70 0.04
C ALA A 186 -8.49 -9.33 1.42
N ALA A 187 -7.65 -10.36 1.55
CA ALA A 187 -7.30 -10.95 2.83
C ALA A 187 -6.57 -9.94 3.74
N ILE A 188 -5.59 -9.21 3.20
CA ILE A 188 -4.88 -8.14 3.93
C ILE A 188 -5.84 -7.03 4.35
N LEU A 189 -6.75 -6.63 3.45
CA LEU A 189 -7.81 -5.65 3.75
C LEU A 189 -8.67 -6.11 4.90
N LEU A 190 -9.10 -7.38 4.95
CA LEU A 190 -9.91 -7.88 6.05
C LEU A 190 -9.12 -7.88 7.37
N ILE A 191 -7.88 -8.37 7.35
CA ILE A 191 -7.01 -8.42 8.53
C ILE A 191 -6.75 -7.02 9.09
N SER A 192 -6.61 -6.00 8.24
CA SER A 192 -6.34 -4.63 8.68
C SER A 192 -7.59 -3.80 8.97
N ALA A 193 -8.69 -4.02 8.24
CA ALA A 193 -9.90 -3.23 8.36
C ALA A 193 -10.69 -3.59 9.62
N LEU A 194 -10.75 -4.88 9.98
CA LEU A 194 -11.47 -5.33 11.17
C LEU A 194 -11.00 -4.68 12.47
N PRO A 195 -9.69 -4.69 12.83
CA PRO A 195 -9.23 -4.01 14.04
C PRO A 195 -9.41 -2.50 13.95
N HIS A 196 -9.27 -1.90 12.77
CA HIS A 196 -9.50 -0.47 12.59
C HIS A 196 -10.96 -0.06 12.86
N ILE A 197 -11.92 -0.81 12.30
CA ILE A 197 -13.35 -0.57 12.53
C ILE A 197 -13.71 -0.79 13.99
N ALA A 198 -13.21 -1.87 14.61
CA ALA A 198 -13.49 -2.19 16.01
C ALA A 198 -12.98 -1.08 16.96
N ILE A 199 -11.73 -0.63 16.80
CA ILE A 199 -11.16 0.42 17.64
C ILE A 199 -11.87 1.76 17.42
N GLN A 200 -12.21 2.10 16.18
CA GLN A 200 -12.96 3.33 15.88
C GLN A 200 -14.36 3.31 16.50
N PHE A 201 -15.03 2.16 16.50
CA PHE A 201 -16.33 1.98 17.14
C PHE A 201 -16.24 2.16 18.66
N VAL A 202 -15.24 1.54 19.30
CA VAL A 202 -14.99 1.69 20.74
C VAL A 202 -14.73 3.15 21.08
N TRP A 203 -13.87 3.84 20.32
CA TRP A 203 -13.55 5.24 20.54
C TRP A 203 -14.75 6.18 20.41
N LEU A 204 -15.68 5.90 19.47
CA LEU A 204 -16.81 6.77 19.19
C LEU A 204 -18.02 6.54 20.11
N TYR A 205 -18.25 5.29 20.55
CA TYR A 205 -19.51 4.91 21.19
C TYR A 205 -19.39 4.39 22.63
N VAL A 206 -18.19 4.01 23.09
CA VAL A 206 -18.01 3.47 24.44
C VAL A 206 -17.49 4.57 25.37
N ALA A 207 -18.25 4.86 26.43
CA ALA A 207 -17.77 5.70 27.52
C ALA A 207 -16.75 4.91 28.35
N LEU A 208 -15.47 5.18 28.11
CA LEU A 208 -14.35 4.47 28.74
C LEU A 208 -13.93 5.15 30.05
N SER A 209 -13.50 4.35 31.02
CA SER A 209 -12.74 4.82 32.18
C SER A 209 -11.37 5.34 31.74
N GLU A 210 -10.66 6.08 32.60
CA GLU A 210 -9.31 6.56 32.28
C GLU A 210 -8.34 5.41 31.93
N GLU A 211 -8.45 4.27 32.61
CA GLU A 211 -7.67 3.07 32.27
C GLU A 211 -8.01 2.55 30.87
N GLY A 212 -9.30 2.51 30.52
CA GLY A 212 -9.79 2.10 29.20
C GLY A 212 -9.29 3.00 28.07
N LEU A 213 -9.10 4.30 28.35
CA LEU A 213 -8.52 5.24 27.39
C LEU A 213 -7.07 4.88 27.07
N TYR A 214 -6.24 4.55 28.07
CA TYR A 214 -4.84 4.14 27.83
C TYR A 214 -4.75 2.86 27.00
N TYR A 215 -5.57 1.84 27.28
CA TYR A 215 -5.62 0.63 26.47
C TYR A 215 -6.04 0.92 25.02
N THR A 216 -7.03 1.79 24.85
CA THR A 216 -7.47 2.21 23.51
C THR A 216 -6.37 2.97 22.77
N PHE A 217 -5.65 3.87 23.45
CA PHE A 217 -4.52 4.57 22.86
C PHE A 217 -3.38 3.64 22.47
N MET A 218 -3.04 2.63 23.29
CA MET A 218 -2.06 1.60 22.92
C MET A 218 -2.52 0.79 21.70
N ALA A 219 -3.79 0.38 21.68
CA ALA A 219 -4.37 -0.34 20.55
C ALA A 219 -4.35 0.50 19.26
N LEU A 220 -4.57 1.81 19.36
CA LEU A 220 -4.42 2.75 18.24
C LEU A 220 -2.99 2.74 17.66
N ARG A 221 -1.94 2.66 18.49
CA ARG A 221 -0.54 2.58 18.00
C ARG A 221 -0.26 1.30 17.25
N VAL A 222 -0.71 0.17 17.78
CA VAL A 222 -0.56 -1.13 17.12
C VAL A 222 -1.33 -1.15 15.80
N ARG A 223 -2.54 -0.60 15.80
CA ARG A 223 -3.39 -0.45 14.61
C ARG A 223 -2.71 0.41 13.55
N ASP A 224 -2.16 1.56 13.92
CA ASP A 224 -1.57 2.51 12.97
C ASP A 224 -0.33 1.91 12.30
N LEU A 225 0.54 1.22 13.06
CA LEU A 225 1.65 0.44 12.50
C LEU A 225 1.18 -0.63 11.51
N LEU A 226 0.10 -1.34 11.82
CA LEU A 226 -0.48 -2.35 10.93
C LEU A 226 -0.98 -1.71 9.62
N LEU A 227 -1.58 -0.53 9.69
CA LEU A 227 -2.11 0.20 8.54
C LEU A 227 -0.99 0.76 7.65
N PHE A 228 0.07 1.34 8.24
CA PHE A 228 1.23 1.79 7.48
C PHE A 228 1.98 0.62 6.84
N LEU A 229 2.13 -0.50 7.56
CA LEU A 229 2.72 -1.71 7.00
C LEU A 229 1.88 -2.24 5.82
N LYS A 230 0.54 -2.22 5.93
CA LYS A 230 -0.36 -2.54 4.82
C LYS A 230 -0.06 -1.66 3.61
N VAL A 231 -0.01 -0.34 3.79
CA VAL A 231 0.22 0.62 2.69
C VAL A 231 1.53 0.31 1.97
N ALA A 232 2.60 0.05 2.73
CA ALA A 232 3.88 -0.40 2.20
C ALA A 232 3.80 -1.71 1.39
N LEU A 233 3.02 -2.68 1.90
CA LEU A 233 2.85 -4.00 1.30
C LEU A 233 1.99 -3.99 0.04
N ASP A 234 1.00 -3.09 -0.06
CA ASP A 234 0.11 -3.00 -1.22
C ASP A 234 0.97 -2.87 -2.50
N ALA A 235 1.89 -1.90 -2.54
CA ALA A 235 2.80 -1.70 -3.67
C ALA A 235 3.81 -2.84 -3.87
N PHE A 236 4.35 -3.39 -2.78
CA PHE A 236 5.29 -4.50 -2.84
C PHE A 236 4.67 -5.75 -3.47
N ILE A 237 3.43 -6.10 -3.11
CA ILE A 237 2.71 -7.26 -3.65
C ILE A 237 2.46 -7.10 -5.15
N TYR A 238 2.09 -5.89 -5.57
CA TYR A 238 1.97 -5.59 -7.00
C TYR A 238 3.33 -5.70 -7.71
N ALA A 239 4.37 -5.04 -7.19
CA ALA A 239 5.71 -5.05 -7.78
C ALA A 239 6.30 -6.46 -7.90
N TRP A 240 6.21 -7.29 -6.85
CA TRP A 240 6.74 -8.67 -6.82
C TRP A 240 6.16 -9.56 -7.92
N ARG A 241 4.92 -9.30 -8.32
CA ARG A 241 4.18 -10.16 -9.24
C ARG A 241 4.30 -9.76 -10.70
N LEU A 242 4.61 -8.51 -11.02
CA LEU A 242 4.83 -8.11 -12.41
C LEU A 242 6.08 -8.84 -12.96
N PRO A 243 5.97 -9.72 -13.97
CA PRO A 243 7.14 -10.36 -14.58
C PRO A 243 8.07 -9.32 -15.23
N SER A 244 7.50 -8.18 -15.64
CA SER A 244 8.20 -6.98 -16.09
C SER A 244 9.13 -6.40 -15.01
N TYR A 245 8.80 -6.49 -13.71
CA TYR A 245 9.66 -6.06 -12.60
C TYR A 245 10.91 -6.93 -12.48
N ARG A 246 10.76 -8.26 -12.50
CA ARG A 246 11.91 -9.18 -12.49
C ARG A 246 12.82 -8.98 -13.70
N LYS A 247 12.24 -8.68 -14.87
CA LYS A 247 12.99 -8.37 -16.09
C LYS A 247 13.64 -6.98 -16.04
N ALA A 248 12.98 -5.97 -15.50
CA ALA A 248 13.48 -4.61 -15.37
C ALA A 248 14.60 -4.51 -14.31
N LEU A 249 14.43 -5.18 -13.16
CA LEU A 249 15.45 -5.29 -12.12
C LEU A 249 16.69 -6.03 -12.65
N LYS A 250 16.51 -7.17 -13.33
CA LYS A 250 17.62 -7.87 -14.02
C LYS A 250 18.32 -6.98 -15.06
N ARG A 251 17.57 -6.18 -15.82
CA ARG A 251 18.15 -5.23 -16.79
C ARG A 251 18.91 -4.10 -16.10
N SER A 252 18.41 -3.56 -14.99
CA SER A 252 19.08 -2.48 -14.24
C SER A 252 20.38 -2.97 -13.59
N ILE A 253 20.35 -4.17 -12.98
CA ILE A 253 21.54 -4.83 -12.42
C ILE A 253 22.56 -5.12 -13.53
N ASN A 254 22.12 -5.57 -14.71
CA ASN A 254 23.00 -5.82 -15.84
C ASN A 254 23.57 -4.55 -16.48
N HIS A 255 22.85 -3.42 -16.45
CA HIS A 255 23.36 -2.14 -16.93
C HIS A 255 24.43 -1.59 -15.99
N SER A 256 24.16 -1.61 -14.68
CA SER A 256 25.12 -1.18 -13.65
C SER A 256 26.40 -2.03 -13.66
N ARG A 257 26.31 -3.34 -13.94
CA ARG A 257 27.48 -4.21 -14.18
C ARG A 257 28.22 -3.94 -15.50
N ARG A 258 27.56 -3.38 -16.51
CA ARG A 258 28.20 -3.00 -17.78
C ARG A 258 28.96 -1.69 -17.63
N ASP A 259 28.36 -0.72 -16.93
CA ASP A 259 28.99 0.58 -16.64
C ASP A 259 30.18 0.44 -15.69
N SER A 260 30.16 -0.53 -14.77
CA SER A 260 31.33 -0.84 -13.94
C SER A 260 32.47 -1.52 -14.71
N LYS A 261 32.18 -2.24 -15.81
CA LYS A 261 33.21 -2.87 -16.65
C LYS A 261 33.85 -1.88 -17.62
N SER A 262 33.06 -1.00 -18.24
CA SER A 262 33.58 0.06 -19.11
C SER A 262 34.43 1.08 -18.33
N SER A 263 34.10 1.35 -17.07
CA SER A 263 34.89 2.24 -16.21
C SER A 263 36.24 1.64 -15.77
N VAL A 264 36.40 0.33 -15.84
CA VAL A 264 37.66 -0.39 -15.52
C VAL A 264 38.52 -0.53 -16.77
N GLU A 265 37.94 -0.75 -17.96
CA GLU A 265 38.66 -0.79 -19.24
C GLU A 265 39.21 0.58 -19.69
N VAL A 266 38.62 1.70 -19.28
CA VAL A 266 39.10 3.05 -19.62
C VAL A 266 40.25 3.52 -18.71
N LYS A 267 40.56 2.77 -17.64
CA LYS A 267 41.61 3.11 -16.65
C LYS A 267 42.80 2.14 -16.62
N GLY A 268 42.81 1.10 -17.45
CA GLY A 268 43.93 0.17 -17.63
C GLY A 268 44.64 0.43 -18.95
#